data_AF-A0A1M7SQ73-F1
#
_entry.id   AF-A0A1M7SQ73-F1
#
_cell.length_a   1.000
_cell.length_b   1.000
_cell.length_c   1.000
_cell.angle_alpha   90.00
_cell.angle_beta   90.00
_cell.angle_gamma   90.00
#
_symmetry.space_group_name_H-M   'P 1'
#
loop_
_entity.id
_entity.type
_entity.pdbx_description
1 polymer ?
#
loop_
_entity_poly.entity_id
_entity_poly.type
_entity_poly.pdbx_seq_one_letter_code
_entity_poly.pdbx_strand_id
1 'polypeptide(L)'
;MSSHPAPVMAAAAVALACQPAPGLAAQSAQSGDQPSGNPISIPVTPAQARAEVALTRRLNREQAAFAERQLAENAAAKRAREAAVAERAATIARQQSEYEAALASFESERARHAREHAAAMAQWRADVEACKAGDISRCAPITRSYRPETG
;
A
#
# COMPACT_ATOMS: atom_id res chain seq x y z
N MET A 1 -27.88 15.71 13.89
CA MET A 1 -28.32 15.65 12.48
C MET A 1 -27.33 16.43 11.63
N SER A 2 -26.29 15.77 11.13
CA SER A 2 -25.41 16.29 10.08
C SER A 2 -24.87 15.09 9.30
N SER A 3 -25.51 14.82 8.17
CA SER A 3 -25.21 13.71 7.27
C SER A 3 -24.07 14.12 6.34
N HIS A 4 -22.99 13.35 6.31
CA HIS A 4 -21.99 13.42 5.24
C HIS A 4 -22.15 12.19 4.33
N PRO A 5 -22.22 12.35 2.99
CA PRO A 5 -22.28 11.21 2.09
C PRO A 5 -20.89 10.56 1.91
N ALA A 6 -20.88 9.23 1.89
CA ALA A 6 -19.73 8.41 1.56
C ALA A 6 -19.38 8.52 0.06
N PRO A 7 -18.10 8.49 -0.35
CA PRO A 7 -17.73 8.35 -1.75
C PRO A 7 -17.96 6.89 -2.19
N VAL A 8 -18.94 6.72 -3.08
CA VAL A 8 -19.15 5.47 -3.83
C VAL A 8 -18.01 5.34 -4.84
N MET A 9 -17.06 4.45 -4.57
CA MET A 9 -16.05 4.01 -5.53
C MET A 9 -16.73 3.17 -6.61
N ALA A 10 -16.93 3.76 -7.80
CA ALA A 10 -17.31 3.03 -8.99
C ALA A 10 -16.07 2.28 -9.54
N ALA A 11 -16.07 0.96 -9.41
CA ALA A 11 -15.14 0.08 -10.10
C ALA A 11 -15.52 0.03 -11.60
N ALA A 12 -14.77 0.72 -12.45
CA ALA A 12 -14.82 0.50 -13.88
C ALA A 12 -13.88 -0.67 -14.23
N ALA A 13 -14.47 -1.84 -14.45
CA ALA A 13 -13.79 -2.99 -15.02
C ALA A 13 -13.27 -2.63 -16.42
N VAL A 14 -11.96 -2.59 -16.60
CA VAL A 14 -11.34 -2.50 -17.93
C VAL A 14 -11.48 -3.87 -18.58
N ALA A 15 -12.51 -4.02 -19.42
CA ALA A 15 -12.66 -5.16 -20.30
C ALA A 15 -11.48 -5.18 -21.28
N LEU A 16 -10.65 -6.21 -21.15
CA LEU A 16 -9.55 -6.52 -22.06
C LEU A 16 -10.15 -6.99 -23.40
N ALA A 17 -10.46 -6.05 -24.28
CA ALA A 17 -10.85 -6.34 -25.65
C ALA A 17 -9.59 -6.79 -26.42
N CYS A 18 -9.52 -8.09 -26.68
CA CYS A 18 -8.59 -8.70 -27.63
C CYS A 18 -8.96 -8.22 -29.04
N GLN A 19 -8.41 -7.07 -29.45
CA GLN A 19 -8.48 -6.61 -30.84
C GLN A 19 -7.28 -7.19 -31.60
N PRO A 20 -7.49 -7.86 -32.76
CA PRO A 20 -6.38 -8.22 -33.63
C PRO A 20 -5.74 -6.93 -34.12
N ALA A 21 -4.41 -6.82 -33.93
CA ALA A 21 -3.64 -5.71 -34.48
C ALA A 21 -3.92 -5.64 -36.00
N PRO A 22 -4.47 -4.53 -36.52
CA PRO A 22 -4.56 -4.33 -37.96
C PRO A 22 -3.15 -4.38 -38.52
N GLY A 23 -3.02 -5.13 -39.62
CA GLY A 23 -1.74 -5.60 -40.14
C GLY A 23 -0.69 -4.52 -40.30
N LEU A 24 0.55 -4.94 -40.06
CA LEU A 24 1.74 -4.36 -40.65
C LEU A 24 1.67 -4.53 -42.18
N ALA A 25 0.86 -3.70 -42.84
CA ALA A 25 0.85 -3.53 -44.28
C ALA A 25 1.32 -2.11 -44.58
N ALA A 26 2.57 -2.03 -45.04
CA ALA A 26 3.14 -1.03 -45.93
C ALA A 26 2.49 0.36 -45.94
N GLN A 27 3.14 1.31 -45.26
CA GLN A 27 3.21 2.69 -45.74
C GLN A 27 4.39 3.43 -45.10
N SER A 28 5.57 3.17 -45.65
CA SER A 28 6.63 4.16 -45.74
C SER A 28 7.13 4.23 -47.18
N ALA A 29 6.21 4.43 -48.12
CA ALA A 29 6.54 5.17 -49.34
C ALA A 29 6.61 6.66 -48.96
N GLN A 30 7.58 7.01 -48.12
CA GLN A 30 8.15 8.36 -48.19
C GLN A 30 8.99 8.36 -49.45
N SER A 31 8.35 8.64 -50.58
CA SER A 31 9.01 9.32 -51.71
C SER A 31 9.37 10.72 -51.22
N GLY A 32 10.32 10.79 -50.27
CA GLY A 32 11.07 12.00 -50.06
C GLY A 32 11.95 12.14 -51.28
N ASP A 33 11.83 13.26 -51.99
CA ASP A 33 12.85 13.74 -52.91
C ASP A 33 14.22 13.56 -52.24
N GLN A 34 14.90 12.48 -52.59
CA GLN A 34 16.28 12.28 -52.26
C GLN A 34 17.01 13.17 -53.27
N PRO A 35 17.59 14.33 -52.85
CA PRO A 35 18.27 15.18 -53.80
C PRO A 35 19.35 14.34 -54.47
N SER A 36 19.19 14.10 -55.78
CA SER A 36 20.14 13.35 -56.62
C SER A 36 21.42 14.16 -56.90
N GLY A 37 21.80 15.03 -55.96
CA GLY A 37 23.11 15.64 -55.96
C GLY A 37 24.10 14.60 -55.46
N ASN A 38 25.13 14.31 -56.25
CA ASN A 38 26.37 13.78 -55.70
C ASN A 38 26.69 14.57 -54.42
N PRO A 39 26.93 13.93 -53.26
CA PRO A 39 27.24 14.68 -52.05
C PRO A 39 28.43 15.58 -52.38
N ILE A 40 28.21 16.90 -52.34
CA ILE A 40 29.28 17.87 -52.51
C ILE A 40 30.24 17.59 -51.37
N SER A 41 31.29 16.86 -51.70
CA SER A 41 32.32 16.46 -50.75
C SER A 41 33.15 17.71 -50.51
N ILE A 42 32.73 18.52 -49.53
CA ILE A 42 33.54 19.65 -49.09
C ILE A 42 34.83 19.04 -48.51
N PRO A 43 35.99 19.36 -49.08
CA PRO A 43 37.24 18.79 -48.60
C PRO A 43 37.47 19.24 -47.15
N VAL A 44 37.50 18.27 -46.24
CA VAL A 44 37.80 18.49 -44.82
C VAL A 44 39.28 18.80 -44.70
N THR A 45 39.61 19.95 -44.11
CA THR A 45 41.00 20.29 -43.83
C THR A 45 41.56 19.38 -42.72
N PRO A 46 42.87 19.08 -42.71
CA PRO A 46 43.46 18.30 -41.62
C PRO A 46 43.22 18.90 -40.22
N ALA A 47 43.03 20.21 -40.12
CA ALA A 47 42.68 20.88 -38.87
C ALA A 47 41.26 20.54 -38.39
N GLN A 48 40.28 20.54 -39.30
CA GLN A 48 38.90 20.14 -39.01
C GLN A 48 38.82 18.67 -38.60
N ALA A 49 39.51 17.78 -39.32
CA ALA A 49 39.56 16.35 -38.97
C ALA A 49 40.10 16.11 -37.54
N ARG A 50 41.16 16.84 -37.14
CA ARG A 50 41.70 16.76 -35.77
C ARG A 50 40.72 17.30 -34.73
N ALA A 51 40.02 18.40 -35.03
CA ALA A 51 39.03 18.98 -34.15
C ALA A 51 37.83 18.03 -33.93
N GLU A 52 37.37 17.37 -34.99
CA GLU A 52 36.30 16.38 -34.94
C GLU A 52 36.69 15.17 -34.10
N VAL A 53 37.89 14.60 -34.30
CA VAL A 53 38.39 13.49 -33.46
C VAL A 53 38.47 13.90 -31.98
N ALA A 54 38.93 15.11 -31.68
CA ALA A 54 38.99 15.61 -30.31
C ALA A 54 37.58 15.77 -29.69
N LEU A 55 36.63 16.28 -30.47
CA LEU A 55 35.24 16.41 -30.07
C LEU A 55 34.60 15.04 -29.81
N THR A 56 34.73 14.09 -30.73
CA THR A 56 34.21 12.73 -30.59
C THR A 56 34.79 12.04 -29.36
N ARG A 57 36.10 12.15 -29.12
CA ARG A 57 36.72 11.61 -27.91
C ARG A 57 36.15 12.24 -26.63
N ARG A 58 35.86 13.53 -26.63
CA ARG A 58 35.24 14.21 -25.48
C ARG A 58 33.81 13.69 -25.26
N LEU A 59 32.98 13.69 -26.31
CA LEU A 59 31.59 13.24 -26.22
C LEU A 59 31.48 11.77 -25.81
N ASN A 60 32.34 10.89 -26.32
CA ASN A 60 32.36 9.49 -25.93
C ASN A 60 32.69 9.32 -24.44
N ARG A 61 33.61 10.11 -23.90
CA ARG A 61 33.92 10.10 -22.45
C ARG A 61 32.75 10.62 -21.62
N GLU A 62 32.09 11.69 -22.05
CA GLU A 62 30.93 12.25 -21.38
C GLU A 62 29.76 11.24 -21.36
N GLN A 63 29.50 10.58 -22.49
CA GLN A 63 28.48 9.54 -22.61
C GLN A 63 28.80 8.33 -21.73
N ALA A 64 30.05 7.86 -21.71
CA ALA A 64 30.48 6.76 -20.85
C ALA A 64 30.28 7.12 -19.37
N ALA A 65 30.74 8.29 -18.94
CA ALA A 65 30.58 8.74 -17.57
C ALA A 65 29.11 8.92 -17.17
N PHE A 66 28.25 9.38 -18.10
CA PHE A 66 26.81 9.46 -17.86
C PHE A 66 26.18 8.06 -17.71
N ALA A 67 26.52 7.13 -18.59
CA ALA A 67 26.03 5.75 -18.53
C ALA A 67 26.44 5.06 -17.22
N GLU A 68 27.69 5.24 -16.78
CA GLU A 68 28.16 4.71 -15.50
C GLU A 68 27.34 5.24 -14.31
N ARG A 69 27.05 6.55 -14.28
CA ARG A 69 26.19 7.14 -13.24
C ARG A 69 24.78 6.56 -13.27
N GLN A 70 24.18 6.46 -14.45
CA GLN A 70 22.85 5.87 -14.61
C GLN A 70 22.80 4.42 -14.15
N LEU A 71 23.81 3.61 -14.46
CA LEU A 71 23.89 2.22 -13.98
C LEU A 71 24.01 2.15 -12.46
N ALA A 72 24.82 3.03 -11.86
CA ALA A 72 24.96 3.11 -10.41
C ALA A 72 23.65 3.51 -9.71
N GLU A 73 22.95 4.53 -10.25
CA GLU A 73 21.64 4.98 -9.77
C GLU A 73 20.59 3.88 -9.88
N ASN A 74 20.52 3.18 -11.01
CA ASN A 74 19.60 2.06 -11.20
C ASN A 74 19.88 0.91 -10.22
N ALA A 75 21.15 0.58 -9.99
CA ALA A 75 21.54 -0.44 -9.02
C ALA A 75 21.19 -0.02 -7.58
N ALA A 76 21.36 1.26 -7.24
CA ALA A 76 20.94 1.80 -5.95
C ALA A 76 19.41 1.75 -5.78
N ALA A 77 18.65 2.19 -6.80
CA ALA A 77 17.19 2.17 -6.80
C ALA A 77 16.63 0.74 -6.67
N LYS A 78 17.21 -0.24 -7.38
CA LYS A 78 16.84 -1.65 -7.26
C LYS A 78 17.02 -2.16 -5.83
N ARG A 79 18.18 -1.90 -5.22
CA ARG A 79 18.46 -2.30 -3.82
C ARG A 79 17.51 -1.64 -2.83
N ALA A 80 17.23 -0.34 -3.00
CA ALA A 80 16.29 0.38 -2.15
C ALA A 80 14.87 -0.19 -2.25
N ARG A 81 14.41 -0.50 -3.45
CA ARG A 81 13.11 -1.16 -3.67
C ARG A 81 13.05 -2.53 -3.01
N GLU A 82 14.07 -3.35 -3.17
CA GLU A 82 14.13 -4.69 -2.56
C GLU A 82 14.10 -4.61 -1.03
N ALA A 83 14.87 -3.69 -0.44
CA ALA A 83 14.85 -3.44 1.00
C ALA A 83 13.45 -3.00 1.50
N ALA A 84 12.81 -2.06 0.81
CA ALA A 84 11.48 -1.58 1.17
C ALA A 84 10.41 -2.68 1.07
N VAL A 85 10.49 -3.56 0.06
CA VAL A 85 9.59 -4.71 -0.08
C VAL A 85 9.80 -5.69 1.08
N ALA A 86 11.04 -6.00 1.43
CA ALA A 86 11.36 -6.91 2.53
C ALA A 86 10.90 -6.35 3.89
N GLU A 87 11.13 -5.07 4.15
CA GLU A 87 10.67 -4.38 5.36
C GLU A 87 9.13 -4.41 5.48
N ARG A 88 8.44 -4.10 4.38
CA ARG A 88 6.97 -4.15 4.35
C ARG A 88 6.44 -5.55 4.61
N ALA A 89 7.06 -6.58 4.02
CA ALA A 89 6.68 -7.96 4.25
C ALA A 89 6.87 -8.37 5.73
N ALA A 90 7.99 -7.99 6.34
CA ALA A 90 8.25 -8.25 7.75
C ALA A 90 7.25 -7.55 8.67
N THR A 91 6.89 -6.29 8.33
CA THR A 91 5.88 -5.53 9.08
C THR A 91 4.51 -6.19 9.02
N ILE A 92 4.08 -6.62 7.83
CA ILE A 92 2.80 -7.33 7.65
C ILE A 92 2.79 -8.62 8.45
N ALA A 93 3.85 -9.43 8.38
CA ALA A 93 3.94 -10.68 9.11
C ALA A 93 3.85 -10.46 10.63
N ARG A 94 4.54 -9.43 11.15
CA ARG A 94 4.45 -9.06 12.57
C ARG A 94 3.03 -8.66 12.95
N GLN A 95 2.43 -7.71 12.21
CA GLN A 95 1.08 -7.22 12.48
C GLN A 95 0.04 -8.34 12.45
N GLN A 96 0.17 -9.27 11.50
CA GLN A 96 -0.72 -10.40 11.40
C GLN A 96 -0.60 -11.33 12.63
N SER A 97 0.63 -11.63 13.06
CA SER A 97 0.84 -12.43 14.28
C SER A 97 0.31 -11.76 15.55
N GLU A 98 0.48 -10.43 15.68
CA GLU A 98 -0.04 -9.65 16.80
C GLU A 98 -1.58 -9.64 16.80
N TYR A 99 -2.19 -9.50 15.62
CA TYR A 99 -3.63 -9.52 15.45
C TYR A 99 -4.24 -10.88 15.81
N GLU A 100 -3.66 -11.96 15.32
CA GLU A 100 -4.11 -13.33 15.63
C GLU A 100 -4.01 -13.63 17.13
N ALA A 101 -2.91 -13.19 17.78
CA ALA A 101 -2.76 -13.32 19.23
C ALA A 101 -3.80 -12.49 20.01
N ALA A 102 -4.07 -11.26 19.57
CA ALA A 102 -5.07 -10.40 20.18
C ALA A 102 -6.49 -10.98 20.05
N LEU A 103 -6.83 -11.56 18.89
CA LEU A 103 -8.10 -12.24 18.68
C LEU A 103 -8.27 -13.43 19.62
N ALA A 104 -7.25 -14.30 19.72
CA ALA A 104 -7.30 -15.45 20.61
C ALA A 104 -7.51 -15.02 22.08
N SER A 105 -6.81 -13.98 22.52
CA SER A 105 -6.99 -13.42 23.87
C SER A 105 -8.40 -12.86 24.06
N PHE A 106 -8.92 -12.11 23.09
CA PHE A 106 -10.27 -11.53 23.16
C PHE A 106 -11.34 -12.61 23.26
N GLU A 107 -11.23 -13.67 22.46
CA GLU A 107 -12.18 -14.78 22.48
C GLU A 107 -12.16 -15.53 23.81
N SER A 108 -10.98 -15.77 24.37
CA SER A 108 -10.81 -16.37 25.71
C SER A 108 -11.47 -15.53 26.79
N GLU A 109 -11.18 -14.23 26.82
CA GLU A 109 -11.76 -13.30 27.82
C GLU A 109 -13.27 -13.19 27.68
N ARG A 110 -13.78 -13.12 26.44
CA ARG A 110 -15.22 -13.13 26.18
C ARG A 110 -15.89 -14.39 26.73
N ALA A 111 -15.28 -15.57 26.52
CA ALA A 111 -15.80 -16.82 27.05
C ALA A 111 -15.74 -16.87 28.59
N ARG A 112 -14.68 -16.34 29.20
CA ARG A 112 -14.56 -16.20 30.66
C ARG A 112 -15.67 -15.32 31.23
N HIS A 113 -15.83 -14.12 30.68
CA HIS A 113 -16.89 -13.19 31.10
C HIS A 113 -18.29 -13.76 30.93
N ALA A 114 -18.55 -14.52 29.85
CA ALA A 114 -19.84 -15.17 29.66
C ALA A 114 -20.16 -16.18 30.79
N ARG A 115 -19.16 -16.98 31.22
CA ARG A 115 -19.32 -17.93 32.34
C ARG A 115 -19.51 -17.21 33.67
N GLU A 116 -18.70 -16.20 33.95
CA GLU A 116 -18.80 -15.38 35.17
C GLU A 116 -20.15 -14.69 35.27
N HIS A 117 -20.62 -14.10 34.17
CA HIS A 117 -21.94 -13.47 34.10
C HIS A 117 -23.06 -14.50 34.32
N ALA A 118 -23.00 -15.67 33.69
CA ALA A 118 -24.00 -16.72 33.90
C ALA A 118 -24.07 -17.17 35.36
N ALA A 119 -22.92 -17.35 36.01
CA ALA A 119 -22.84 -17.71 37.42
C ALA A 119 -23.39 -16.59 38.33
N ALA A 120 -23.00 -15.34 38.08
CA ALA A 120 -23.51 -14.19 38.83
C ALA A 120 -25.02 -14.04 38.68
N MET A 121 -25.56 -14.23 37.48
CA MET A 121 -27.01 -14.17 37.24
C MET A 121 -27.77 -15.33 37.89
N ALA A 122 -27.19 -16.53 37.95
CA ALA A 122 -27.78 -17.65 38.68
C ALA A 122 -27.84 -17.35 40.18
N GLN A 123 -26.75 -16.85 40.76
CA GLN A 123 -26.68 -16.46 42.17
C GLN A 123 -27.67 -15.34 42.49
N TRP A 124 -27.71 -14.29 41.67
CA TRP A 124 -28.64 -13.17 41.84
C TRP A 124 -30.10 -13.65 41.80
N ARG A 125 -30.47 -14.52 40.85
CA ARG A 125 -31.82 -15.10 40.80
C ARG A 125 -32.15 -15.88 42.07
N ALA A 126 -31.21 -16.68 42.58
CA ALA A 126 -31.40 -17.43 43.82
C ALA A 126 -31.59 -16.50 45.04
N ASP A 127 -30.81 -15.42 45.13
CA ASP A 127 -30.92 -14.42 46.19
C ASP A 127 -32.25 -13.65 46.14
N VAL A 128 -32.70 -13.30 44.93
CA VAL A 128 -34.00 -12.66 44.71
C VAL A 128 -35.15 -13.57 45.15
N GLU A 129 -35.13 -14.85 44.80
CA GLU A 129 -36.18 -15.78 45.20
C GLU A 129 -36.17 -16.04 46.72
N ALA A 130 -34.98 -16.17 47.34
CA ALA A 130 -34.86 -16.27 48.80
C ALA A 130 -35.41 -15.04 49.53
N CYS A 131 -35.09 -13.84 49.04
CA CYS A 131 -35.62 -12.58 49.57
C CYS A 131 -37.15 -12.51 49.44
N LYS A 132 -37.71 -12.88 48.28
CA LYS A 132 -39.17 -12.94 48.07
C LYS A 132 -39.86 -13.94 49.00
N ALA A 133 -39.19 -15.04 49.33
CA ALA A 133 -39.68 -16.03 50.29
C ALA A 133 -39.58 -15.56 51.76
N GLY A 134 -39.05 -14.36 52.01
CA GLY A 134 -38.97 -13.74 53.34
C GLY A 134 -37.60 -13.86 54.02
N ASP A 135 -36.58 -14.42 53.36
CA ASP A 135 -35.20 -14.41 53.88
C ASP A 135 -34.57 -13.04 53.63
N ILE A 136 -34.82 -12.12 54.56
CA ILE A 136 -34.35 -10.74 54.49
C ILE A 136 -32.82 -10.64 54.46
N SER A 137 -32.09 -11.65 54.95
CA SER A 137 -30.62 -11.67 54.94
C SER A 137 -30.03 -11.79 53.52
N ARG A 138 -30.83 -12.27 52.56
CA ARG A 138 -30.45 -12.48 51.16
C ARG A 138 -30.96 -11.36 50.24
N CYS A 139 -31.74 -10.41 50.77
CA CYS A 139 -32.21 -9.27 49.98
C CYS A 139 -31.05 -8.37 49.53
N ALA A 140 -31.16 -7.82 48.33
CA ALA A 140 -30.21 -6.84 47.84
C ALA A 140 -30.13 -5.67 48.85
N PRO A 141 -28.93 -5.26 49.28
CA PRO A 141 -28.79 -4.15 50.20
C PRO A 141 -29.32 -2.88 49.54
N ILE A 142 -30.10 -2.10 50.28
CA ILE A 142 -30.49 -0.75 49.86
C ILE A 142 -29.26 0.15 49.99
N THR A 143 -28.28 -0.03 49.11
CA THR A 143 -27.17 0.92 48.98
C THR A 143 -27.76 2.21 48.41
N ARG A 144 -27.93 3.21 49.28
CA ARG A 144 -28.33 4.58 48.93
C ARG A 144 -27.23 5.26 48.13
N SER A 145 -26.94 4.80 46.91
CA SER A 145 -25.95 5.39 46.01
C SER A 145 -26.64 6.13 44.86
N TYR A 146 -27.41 7.16 45.23
CA TYR A 146 -27.60 8.35 44.41
C TYR A 146 -27.88 9.51 45.36
N ARG A 147 -26.81 10.19 45.79
CA ARG A 147 -26.89 11.56 46.28
C ARG A 147 -26.27 12.42 45.18
N PRO A 148 -27.07 13.13 44.37
CA PRO A 148 -26.51 14.17 43.52
C PRO A 148 -26.02 15.26 44.48
N GLU A 149 -24.71 15.48 44.53
CA GLU A 149 -24.17 16.62 45.26
C GLU A 149 -24.52 17.88 44.47
N THR A 150 -25.56 18.58 44.94
CA THR A 150 -25.80 19.98 44.61
C THR A 150 -25.04 20.84 45.63
N GLY A 151 -24.09 21.64 45.16
CA GLY A 151 -23.35 22.61 45.96
C GLY A 151 -22.17 23.19 45.20
#